data_AF-B5TEE3-F1
#
_entry.id   AF-B5TEE3-F1
#
_cell.length_a   1.000
_cell.length_b   1.000
_cell.length_c   1.000
_cell.angle_alpha   90.00
_cell.angle_beta   90.00
_cell.angle_gamma   90.00
#
_symmetry.space_group_name_H-M   'P 1'
#
loop_
_entity.id
_entity.type
_entity.pdbx_description
1 polymer ?
#
loop_
_entity_poly.entity_id
_entity_poly.type
_entity_poly.pdbx_seq_one_letter_code
_entity_poly.pdbx_strand_id
1 'polypeptide(L)'
;MNIAISNDTGVFSTHSKVRWRVCWENELQLAEHIELSEFFRKTYGPTGEFNAKPFEGGRSWAGARPEIRVIGYDAHGIAAHIGALRRFIKVGDIDLLVAELGLYGVR
;
A
#
# COMPACT_ATOMS: atom_id res chain seq x y z
N MET A 1 15.37 -14.41 14.53
CA MET A 1 14.52 -14.25 15.74
C MET A 1 13.15 -14.80 15.37
N ASN A 2 12.80 -15.99 15.87
CA ASN A 2 11.59 -16.71 15.47
C ASN A 2 10.46 -16.30 16.42
N ILE A 3 9.44 -15.63 15.88
CA ILE A 3 8.22 -15.30 16.64
C ILE A 3 7.26 -16.47 16.49
N ALA A 4 7.04 -17.20 17.58
CA ALA A 4 5.97 -18.17 17.69
C ALA A 4 4.61 -17.44 17.76
N ILE A 5 3.67 -17.81 16.89
CA ILE A 5 2.31 -17.29 16.94
C ILE A 5 1.45 -18.28 17.73
N SER A 6 0.82 -17.79 18.80
CA SER A 6 -0.10 -18.52 19.67
C SER A 6 -1.41 -18.88 18.95
N ASN A 7 -1.88 -20.11 19.16
CA ASN A 7 -3.21 -20.55 18.73
C ASN A 7 -4.28 -19.93 19.64
N ASP A 8 -5.02 -18.95 19.13
CA ASP A 8 -6.16 -18.37 19.84
C ASP A 8 -7.47 -19.04 19.41
N THR A 9 -8.13 -19.67 20.38
CA THR A 9 -9.47 -20.26 20.26
C THR A 9 -10.50 -19.22 20.71
N GLY A 10 -10.90 -18.35 19.79
CA GLY A 10 -11.95 -17.36 20.05
C GLY A 10 -12.48 -16.83 18.73
N VAL A 11 -13.81 -16.96 18.53
CA VAL A 11 -14.63 -16.38 17.44
C VAL A 11 -13.92 -16.24 16.09
N PHE A 12 -14.20 -17.15 15.15
CA PHE A 12 -13.72 -17.02 13.76
C PHE A 12 -14.03 -15.62 13.23
N SER A 13 -13.01 -14.77 13.18
CA SER A 13 -13.09 -13.47 12.53
C SER A 13 -13.57 -13.72 11.11
N THR A 14 -14.70 -13.15 10.74
CA THR A 14 -15.25 -13.21 9.38
C THR A 14 -14.39 -12.45 8.38
N HIS A 15 -13.32 -11.80 8.83
CA HIS A 15 -12.31 -11.24 7.95
C HIS A 15 -11.41 -12.36 7.43
N SER A 16 -11.28 -12.43 6.11
CA SER A 16 -10.24 -13.20 5.44
C SER A 16 -8.91 -12.97 6.15
N LYS A 17 -8.12 -14.03 6.41
CA LYS A 17 -6.82 -13.90 7.07
C LYS A 17 -5.90 -13.05 6.19
N VAL A 18 -5.79 -11.76 6.48
CA VAL A 18 -4.90 -10.84 5.78
C VAL A 18 -3.46 -11.16 6.14
N ARG A 19 -2.61 -11.36 5.14
CA ARG A 19 -1.16 -11.49 5.29
C ARG A 19 -0.50 -10.19 4.88
N TRP A 20 0.36 -9.66 5.73
CA TRP A 20 1.05 -8.41 5.49
C TRP A 20 2.46 -8.63 4.96
N ARG A 21 2.86 -7.82 3.98
CA ARG A 21 4.24 -7.70 3.50
C ARG A 21 4.67 -6.24 3.59
N VAL A 22 5.85 -6.02 4.13
CA VAL A 22 6.57 -4.75 4.03
C VAL A 22 7.71 -4.96 3.04
N CYS A 23 7.85 -4.10 2.04
CA CYS A 23 8.90 -4.20 1.04
C CYS A 23 9.35 -2.83 0.54
N TRP A 24 10.59 -2.78 0.03
CA TRP A 24 11.07 -1.63 -0.73
C TRP A 24 10.46 -1.63 -2.13
N GLU A 25 10.31 -0.44 -2.72
CA GLU A 25 9.77 -0.29 -4.08
C GLU A 25 10.56 -1.08 -5.13
N ASN A 26 11.88 -1.17 -4.97
CA ASN A 26 12.76 -1.88 -5.89
C ASN A 26 12.75 -3.41 -5.72
N GLU A 27 12.03 -3.94 -4.72
CA GLU A 27 11.82 -5.37 -4.54
C GLU A 27 10.58 -5.88 -5.31
N LEU A 28 9.70 -4.97 -5.73
CA LEU A 28 8.51 -5.32 -6.50
C LEU A 28 8.87 -5.72 -7.93
N GLN A 29 8.20 -6.78 -8.38
CA GLN A 29 8.25 -7.25 -9.76
C GLN A 29 7.14 -6.60 -10.58
N LEU A 30 7.28 -6.67 -11.92
CA LEU A 30 6.30 -6.10 -12.85
C LEU A 30 4.87 -6.58 -12.60
N ALA A 31 4.69 -7.87 -12.29
CA ALA A 31 3.36 -8.43 -11.99
C ALA A 31 2.72 -7.78 -10.75
N GLU A 32 3.51 -7.46 -9.73
CA GLU A 32 3.03 -6.82 -8.50
C GLU A 32 2.66 -5.35 -8.76
N HIS A 33 3.41 -4.65 -9.61
CA HIS A 33 3.02 -3.31 -10.05
C HIS A 33 1.71 -3.31 -10.84
N ILE A 34 1.48 -4.32 -11.70
CA ILE A 34 0.23 -4.47 -12.43
C ILE A 34 -0.93 -4.71 -11.45
N GLU A 35 -0.78 -5.62 -10.48
CA GLU A 35 -1.81 -5.89 -9.48
C GLU A 35 -2.12 -4.64 -8.63
N LEU A 36 -1.08 -3.92 -8.19
CA LEU A 36 -1.25 -2.64 -7.48
C LEU A 36 -1.99 -1.60 -8.32
N SER A 37 -1.68 -1.50 -9.62
CA SER A 37 -2.36 -0.57 -10.50
C SER A 37 -3.86 -0.88 -10.60
N GLU A 38 -4.22 -2.16 -10.72
CA GLU A 38 -5.62 -2.59 -10.74
C GLU A 38 -6.32 -2.34 -9.41
N PHE A 39 -5.64 -2.62 -8.29
CA PHE A 39 -6.11 -2.30 -6.95
C PHE A 39 -6.43 -0.80 -6.84
N PHE A 40 -5.51 0.09 -7.18
CA PHE A 40 -5.76 1.54 -7.10
C PHE A 40 -6.87 2.01 -8.03
N ARG A 41 -6.98 1.47 -9.25
CA ARG A 41 -8.09 1.80 -10.15
C ARG A 41 -9.44 1.42 -9.55
N LYS A 42 -9.54 0.23 -8.94
CA LYS A 42 -10.78 -0.26 -8.31
C LYS A 42 -11.11 0.53 -7.03
N THR A 43 -10.10 0.87 -6.23
CA THR A 43 -10.26 1.56 -4.95
C THR A 43 -10.57 3.05 -5.13
N TYR A 44 -9.91 3.74 -6.06
CA TYR A 44 -10.09 5.18 -6.27
C TYR A 44 -11.08 5.53 -7.37
N GLY A 45 -11.35 4.64 -8.33
CA GLY A 45 -12.33 4.88 -9.40
C GLY A 45 -13.72 5.33 -8.92
N PRO A 46 -14.29 4.73 -7.86
CA PRO A 46 -15.58 5.17 -7.29
C PRO A 46 -15.59 6.62 -6.79
N THR A 47 -14.43 7.21 -6.52
CA THR A 47 -14.29 8.62 -6.10
C THR A 47 -14.17 9.59 -7.28
N GLY A 48 -14.12 9.07 -8.51
CA GLY A 48 -14.05 9.82 -9.76
C GLY A 48 -13.02 9.24 -10.73
N GLU A 49 -13.34 9.25 -12.03
CA GLU A 49 -12.47 8.71 -13.09
C GLU A 49 -11.07 9.33 -13.08
N PHE A 50 -10.99 10.62 -12.77
CA PHE A 50 -9.72 11.34 -12.63
C PHE A 50 -8.77 10.69 -11.61
N ASN A 51 -9.30 10.11 -10.53
CA ASN A 51 -8.48 9.48 -9.49
C ASN A 51 -7.98 8.10 -9.90
N ALA A 52 -8.65 7.41 -10.84
CA ALA A 52 -8.18 6.13 -11.39
C ALA A 52 -7.20 6.29 -12.56
N LYS A 53 -7.29 7.40 -13.31
CA LYS A 53 -6.50 7.65 -14.52
C LYS A 53 -4.97 7.51 -14.34
N PRO A 54 -4.35 7.94 -13.22
CA PRO A 54 -2.91 7.78 -13.03
C PRO A 54 -2.43 6.33 -13.05
N PHE A 55 -3.31 5.38 -12.76
CA PHE A 55 -3.00 3.96 -12.59
C PHE A 55 -3.26 3.12 -13.85
N GLU A 56 -3.54 3.75 -14.99
CA GLU A 56 -3.63 3.08 -16.28
C GLU A 56 -2.26 2.59 -16.77
N GLY A 57 -2.25 1.54 -17.59
CA GLY A 57 -1.02 1.01 -18.20
C GLY A 57 -0.03 0.37 -17.21
N GLY A 58 -0.51 -0.12 -16.06
CA GLY A 58 0.33 -0.80 -15.07
C GLY A 58 1.07 0.13 -14.09
N ARG A 59 0.72 1.42 -14.06
CA ARG A 59 1.33 2.40 -13.14
C ARG A 59 0.79 2.19 -11.73
N SER A 60 1.68 2.01 -10.75
CA SER A 60 1.32 1.70 -9.35
C SER A 60 1.56 2.86 -8.36
N TRP A 61 1.68 4.08 -8.88
CA TRP A 61 1.72 5.31 -8.09
C TRP A 61 1.23 6.50 -8.92
N ALA A 62 0.79 7.54 -8.21
CA ALA A 62 0.38 8.83 -8.78
C ALA A 62 1.17 9.93 -8.05
N GLY A 63 1.91 10.76 -8.81
CA GLY A 63 2.81 11.75 -8.22
C GLY A 63 4.11 11.11 -7.74
N ALA A 64 4.31 11.04 -6.43
CA ALA A 64 5.55 10.53 -5.85
C ALA A 64 5.58 9.00 -5.82
N ARG A 65 6.71 8.41 -6.24
CA ARG A 65 6.97 6.97 -6.12
C ARG A 65 7.32 6.65 -4.65
N PRO A 66 6.62 5.70 -3.99
CA PRO A 66 6.99 5.26 -2.65
C PRO A 66 8.43 4.73 -2.58
N GLU A 67 9.03 4.82 -1.41
CA GLU A 67 10.26 4.07 -1.09
C GLU A 67 9.92 2.72 -0.46
N ILE A 68 8.96 2.72 0.46
CA ILE A 68 8.47 1.54 1.19
C ILE A 68 6.98 1.37 0.94
N ARG A 69 6.53 0.12 0.84
CA ARG A 69 5.12 -0.24 0.80
C ARG A 69 4.79 -1.24 1.89
N VAL A 70 3.58 -1.10 2.43
CA VAL A 70 2.94 -2.08 3.29
C VAL A 70 1.70 -2.58 2.56
N ILE A 71 1.69 -3.87 2.23
CA ILE A 71 0.67 -4.49 1.38
C ILE A 71 0.00 -5.63 2.16
N GLY A 72 -1.32 -5.55 2.29
CA GLY A 72 -2.15 -6.60 2.86
C GLY A 72 -2.76 -7.45 1.76
N TYR A 73 -2.56 -8.76 1.82
CA TYR A 73 -3.10 -9.73 0.87
C TYR A 73 -4.12 -10.63 1.54
N ASP A 74 -5.23 -10.90 0.85
CA ASP A 74 -6.19 -11.93 1.22
C ASP A 74 -6.41 -12.94 0.07
N ALA A 75 -7.44 -13.77 0.17
CA ALA A 75 -7.75 -14.77 -0.85
C ALA A 75 -8.10 -14.16 -2.24
N HIS A 76 -8.37 -12.86 -2.31
CA HIS A 76 -8.77 -12.14 -3.51
C HIS A 76 -7.67 -11.18 -4.02
N GLY A 77 -6.43 -11.34 -3.54
CA GLY A 77 -5.28 -10.51 -3.92
C GLY A 77 -5.05 -9.37 -2.92
N ILE A 78 -4.62 -8.21 -3.40
CA ILE A 78 -4.41 -7.03 -2.54
C ILE A 78 -5.75 -6.59 -1.91
N ALA A 79 -5.75 -6.54 -0.58
CA ALA A 79 -6.87 -6.10 0.26
C ALA A 79 -6.62 -4.71 0.87
N ALA A 80 -5.35 -4.36 1.11
CA ALA A 80 -4.98 -3.06 1.66
C ALA A 80 -3.57 -2.64 1.20
N HIS A 81 -3.34 -1.33 1.12
CA HIS A 81 -2.04 -0.76 0.81
C HIS A 81 -1.82 0.55 1.58
N ILE A 82 -0.57 0.86 1.92
CA ILE A 82 -0.07 2.20 2.22
C ILE A 82 1.39 2.32 1.76
N GLY A 83 1.74 3.46 1.15
CA GLY A 83 3.10 3.78 0.72
C GLY A 83 3.71 4.89 1.57
N ALA A 84 5.03 4.83 1.74
CA ALA A 84 5.81 5.84 2.46
C ALA A 84 7.05 6.25 1.66
N LEU A 85 7.42 7.53 1.74
CA LEU A 85 8.71 8.04 1.27
C LEU A 85 9.24 9.11 2.22
N ARG A 86 10.56 9.31 2.23
CA ARG A 86 11.19 10.30 3.09
C ARG A 86 11.14 11.67 2.42
N ARG A 87 10.78 12.70 3.18
CA ARG A 87 10.88 14.10 2.75
C ARG A 87 11.45 14.97 3.85
N PHE A 88 12.06 16.09 3.46
CA PHE A 88 12.29 17.20 4.36
C PHE A 88 11.19 18.24 4.19
N ILE A 89 10.64 18.72 5.29
CA ILE A 89 9.72 19.85 5.32
C ILE A 89 10.31 20.96 6.19
N LYS A 90 10.01 22.22 5.86
CA LYS A 90 10.45 23.36 6.66
C LYS A 90 9.43 23.67 7.76
N VAL A 91 9.85 23.64 9.02
CA VAL A 91 9.05 24.04 10.18
C VAL A 91 9.76 25.22 10.86
N GLY A 92 9.25 26.43 10.62
CA GLY A 92 9.99 27.65 10.95
C GLY A 92 11.28 27.75 10.16
N ASP A 93 12.42 27.63 10.85
CA ASP A 93 13.77 27.65 10.27
C ASP A 93 14.49 26.28 10.30
N ILE A 94 13.77 25.22 10.66
CA ILE A 94 14.33 23.86 10.75
C ILE A 94 13.85 23.02 9.57
N ASP A 95 14.79 22.36 8.89
CA ASP A 95 14.48 21.27 7.97
C ASP A 95 14.27 19.97 8.75
N LEU A 96 13.04 19.46 8.73
CA LEU A 96 12.62 18.27 9.46
C LEU A 96 12.43 17.08 8.52
N LEU A 97 13.15 15.99 8.78
CA LEU A 97 12.91 14.70 8.12
C LEU A 97 11.57 14.11 8.58
N VAL A 98 10.70 13.81 7.64
CA VAL A 98 9.39 13.18 7.84
C VAL A 98 9.18 12.00 6.89
N ALA A 99 8.23 11.14 7.23
CA ALA A 99 7.67 10.18 6.29
C ALA A 99 6.37 10.76 5.70
N GLU A 100 6.34 10.97 4.40
CA GLU A 100 5.11 11.28 3.67
C GLU A 100 4.39 9.96 3.38
N LEU A 101 3.13 9.86 3.81
CA LEU A 101 2.28 8.69 3.62
C LEU A 101 1.25 8.97 2.53
N GLY A 102 1.06 8.01 1.64
CA GLY A 102 0.15 8.14 0.51
C GLY A 102 -0.22 6.79 -0.09
N LEU A 103 -0.99 6.84 -1.18
CA LEU A 103 -1.50 5.65 -1.88
C LEU A 103 -2.18 4.66 -0.92
N TYR A 104 -2.85 5.16 0.13
CA TYR A 104 -3.54 4.28 1.07
C TYR A 104 -4.90 3.88 0.50
N GLY A 105 -5.29 2.63 0.73
CA GLY A 105 -6.57 2.13 0.25
C GLY A 105 -6.91 0.79 0.86
N VAL A 106 -8.21 0.50 0.88
CA VAL A 106 -8.78 -0.80 1.25
C VAL A 106 -9.83 -1.16 0.21
N ARG A 107 -9.94 -2.44 -0.12
CA ARG A 107 -10.94 -2.98 -1.05
C ARG A 107 -12.13 -3.57 -0.28
#